data_AF-A0A971SAK7-F1
#
_entry.id   AF-A0A971SAK7-F1
#
_cell.length_a   1.000
_cell.length_b   1.000
_cell.length_c   1.000
_cell.angle_alpha   90.00
_cell.angle_beta   90.00
_cell.angle_gamma   90.00
#
_symmetry.space_group_name_H-M   'P 1'
#
loop_
_entity.id
_entity.type
_entity.pdbx_description
1 polymer ?
#
loop_
_entity_poly.entity_id
_entity_poly.type
_entity_poly.pdbx_seq_one_letter_code
_entity_poly.pdbx_strand_id
1 'polypeptide(L)'
;MVGYIIITVVIIFGGLLALLGDRVGMKVGKKRLSLFGMRPKYTSMVITVLTGFFIVGLTLIILSFISDYVHTAIFRLKAIQEELAVTTNQVRSLTEQYNQKEEEYNSLTKKHLQLLRDLETVVAERRKKEEQLIKIEEEYRSARMNLDTTTKELALAQKRSKNLAKINEDLQNQITNLNLQEARLTQQIQNLEGWLKSLEDRHQTIVGKPIIFYVGEILLAKVIEPIKSTNKSFDQIIEPLLNEANQIALKRGAKIPGKSDYALRISPQRIAEINKEIAKLNSLAVLRVTVEKNSVANEPLTVSLEVYPNQRIFARGETIAETSVLSSASESDLRDQLLSLLIVAINKAIEKGIITDGQNLRNVISISEIANIINKIKANDQNLNSISVIASDHIFRTDPFKVKLTLKDLKGSESK
;
A
#
# COMPACT_ATOMS: atom_id res chain seq x y z
N MET A 1 -27.96 81.85 -117.21
CA MET A 1 -27.76 82.53 -118.52
C MET A 1 -28.81 82.16 -119.57
N VAL A 2 -29.24 80.89 -119.68
CA VAL A 2 -30.25 80.45 -120.68
C VAL A 2 -31.60 81.18 -120.59
N GLY A 3 -32.08 81.49 -119.37
CA GLY A 3 -33.37 82.18 -119.18
C GLY A 3 -33.45 83.58 -119.80
N TYR A 4 -32.38 84.37 -119.73
CA TYR A 4 -32.36 85.73 -120.31
C TYR A 4 -32.35 85.71 -121.85
N ILE A 5 -31.72 84.72 -122.46
CA ILE A 5 -31.68 84.55 -123.93
C ILE A 5 -33.08 84.23 -124.45
N ILE A 6 -33.82 83.34 -123.78
CA ILE A 6 -35.18 82.96 -124.17
C ILE A 6 -36.14 84.15 -124.11
N ILE A 7 -36.10 84.94 -123.03
CA ILE A 7 -36.98 86.11 -122.87
C ILE A 7 -36.71 87.14 -123.98
N THR A 8 -35.43 87.36 -124.32
CA THR A 8 -35.03 88.32 -125.36
C THR A 8 -35.52 87.88 -126.75
N VAL A 9 -35.40 86.59 -127.09
CA VAL A 9 -35.87 86.04 -128.37
C VAL A 9 -37.39 86.14 -128.52
N VAL A 10 -38.15 85.88 -127.45
CA VAL A 10 -39.62 85.95 -127.47
C VAL A 10 -40.11 87.38 -127.68
N ILE A 11 -39.50 88.38 -127.04
CA ILE A 11 -39.86 89.78 -127.22
C ILE A 11 -39.60 90.23 -128.67
N ILE A 12 -38.45 89.85 -129.25
CA ILE A 12 -38.10 90.18 -130.64
C ILE A 12 -39.08 89.51 -131.62
N PHE A 13 -39.36 88.22 -131.46
CA PHE A 13 -40.31 87.50 -132.31
C PHE A 13 -41.75 88.02 -132.18
N GLY A 14 -42.18 88.39 -130.96
CA GLY A 14 -43.49 88.99 -130.71
C GLY A 14 -43.68 90.32 -131.44
N GLY A 15 -42.67 91.19 -131.42
CA GLY A 15 -42.69 92.44 -132.19
C GLY A 15 -42.73 92.23 -133.70
N LEU A 16 -42.00 91.23 -134.20
CA LEU A 16 -41.93 90.91 -135.64
C LEU A 16 -43.27 90.33 -136.16
N LEU A 17 -43.95 89.49 -135.37
CA LEU A 17 -45.26 88.93 -135.70
C LEU A 17 -46.38 89.97 -135.64
N ALA A 18 -46.32 90.93 -134.70
CA ALA A 18 -47.28 92.03 -134.61
C ALA A 18 -47.27 92.88 -135.90
N LEU A 19 -46.08 93.17 -136.44
CA LEU A 19 -45.92 93.89 -137.71
C LEU A 19 -46.50 93.12 -138.91
N LEU A 20 -46.35 91.79 -138.94
CA LEU A 20 -46.92 90.96 -140.00
C LEU A 20 -48.45 90.93 -139.95
N GLY A 21 -49.05 90.86 -138.75
CA GLY A 21 -50.50 90.89 -138.57
C GLY A 21 -51.14 92.18 -139.10
N ASP A 22 -50.55 93.34 -138.79
CA ASP A 22 -51.05 94.64 -139.25
C ASP A 22 -50.92 94.80 -140.78
N ARG A 23 -49.85 94.24 -141.36
CA ARG A 23 -49.63 94.25 -142.82
C ARG A 23 -50.64 93.39 -143.58
N VAL A 24 -51.04 92.24 -143.02
CA VAL A 24 -52.10 91.39 -143.58
C VAL A 24 -53.44 92.12 -143.52
N GLY A 25 -53.76 92.77 -142.40
CA GLY A 25 -54.94 93.62 -142.26
C GLY A 25 -55.05 94.69 -143.35
N MET A 26 -54.01 95.53 -143.50
CA MET A 26 -54.00 96.61 -144.51
C MET A 26 -54.13 96.12 -145.96
N LYS A 27 -53.54 94.98 -146.32
CA LYS A 27 -53.62 94.42 -147.69
C LYS A 27 -55.04 93.98 -148.04
N VAL A 28 -55.77 93.43 -147.06
CA VAL A 28 -57.17 93.04 -147.23
C VAL A 28 -58.07 94.27 -147.38
N GLY A 29 -57.81 95.34 -146.62
CA GLY A 29 -58.53 96.62 -146.74
C GLY A 29 -58.44 97.27 -148.13
N LYS A 30 -57.28 97.20 -148.81
CA LYS A 30 -57.09 97.76 -150.16
C LYS A 30 -57.77 96.95 -151.28
N LYS A 31 -57.95 95.64 -151.12
CA LYS A 31 -58.59 94.77 -152.13
C LYS A 31 -60.13 94.86 -152.15
N ARG A 32 -60.75 95.72 -151.34
CA ARG A 32 -62.22 95.87 -151.18
C ARG A 32 -62.94 94.54 -150.99
N LEU A 33 -62.32 93.61 -150.25
CA LEU A 33 -62.91 92.33 -149.93
C LEU A 33 -64.05 92.54 -148.93
N SER A 34 -65.24 92.12 -149.33
CA SER A 34 -66.44 92.11 -148.49
C SER A 34 -66.56 90.73 -147.85
N LEU A 35 -66.50 90.66 -146.52
CA LEU A 35 -66.82 89.45 -145.78
C LEU A 35 -68.25 89.62 -145.29
N PHE A 36 -69.15 88.73 -145.71
CA PHE A 36 -70.56 88.75 -145.33
C PHE A 36 -71.29 90.10 -145.58
N GLY A 37 -71.04 90.73 -146.73
CA GLY A 37 -71.78 91.94 -147.15
C GLY A 37 -71.41 93.21 -146.39
N MET A 38 -70.43 93.15 -145.47
CA MET A 38 -70.06 94.29 -144.64
C MET A 38 -69.22 95.33 -145.41
N ARG A 39 -69.45 96.60 -145.08
CA ARG A 39 -68.72 97.75 -145.64
C ARG A 39 -67.20 97.49 -145.46
N PRO A 40 -66.37 97.57 -146.53
CA PRO A 40 -64.99 97.06 -146.55
C PRO A 40 -64.07 97.50 -145.40
N LYS A 41 -64.38 98.64 -144.75
CA LYS A 41 -63.63 99.15 -143.60
C LYS A 41 -63.71 98.23 -142.36
N TYR A 42 -64.86 97.61 -142.07
CA TYR A 42 -65.04 96.77 -140.87
C TYR A 42 -64.46 95.37 -141.05
N THR A 43 -64.56 94.81 -142.25
CA THR A 43 -63.99 93.51 -142.61
C THR A 43 -62.49 93.41 -142.31
N SER A 44 -61.74 94.48 -142.64
CA SER A 44 -60.31 94.54 -142.40
C SER A 44 -59.96 94.47 -140.91
N MET A 45 -60.76 95.12 -140.05
CA MET A 45 -60.50 95.19 -138.61
C MET A 45 -60.72 93.83 -137.93
N VAL A 46 -61.78 93.11 -138.31
CA VAL A 46 -62.09 91.78 -137.75
C VAL A 46 -60.98 90.79 -138.06
N ILE A 47 -60.46 90.79 -139.29
CA ILE A 47 -59.39 89.87 -139.69
C ILE A 47 -58.10 90.16 -138.90
N THR A 48 -57.75 91.43 -138.69
CA THR A 48 -56.56 91.80 -137.89
C THR A 48 -56.66 91.27 -136.45
N VAL A 49 -57.82 91.39 -135.81
CA VAL A 49 -58.04 90.86 -134.44
C VAL A 49 -57.93 89.32 -134.43
N LEU A 50 -58.51 88.65 -135.42
CA LEU A 50 -58.49 87.19 -135.51
C LEU A 50 -57.07 86.65 -135.77
N THR A 51 -56.27 87.34 -136.60
CA THR A 51 -54.84 87.02 -136.75
C THR A 51 -54.05 87.27 -135.48
N GLY A 52 -54.36 88.32 -134.72
CA GLY A 52 -53.75 88.60 -133.42
C GLY A 52 -54.00 87.48 -132.41
N PHE A 53 -55.23 86.96 -132.34
CA PHE A 53 -55.57 85.82 -131.49
C PHE A 53 -54.80 84.55 -131.89
N PHE A 54 -54.72 84.24 -133.19
CA PHE A 54 -53.94 83.09 -133.66
C PHE A 54 -52.44 83.20 -133.35
N ILE A 55 -51.86 84.40 -133.39
CA ILE A 55 -50.45 84.62 -133.02
C ILE A 55 -50.24 84.30 -131.54
N VAL A 56 -51.08 84.82 -130.65
CA VAL A 56 -50.97 84.54 -129.20
C VAL A 56 -51.20 83.06 -128.90
N GLY A 57 -52.12 82.41 -129.61
CA GLY A 57 -52.31 80.96 -129.52
C GLY A 57 -51.06 80.19 -129.95
N LEU A 58 -50.44 80.58 -131.08
CA LEU A 58 -49.23 79.94 -131.58
C LEU A 58 -48.03 80.14 -130.64
N THR A 59 -47.88 81.33 -130.03
CA THR A 59 -46.78 81.59 -129.08
C THR A 59 -46.94 80.77 -127.81
N LEU A 60 -48.16 80.60 -127.30
CA LEU A 60 -48.42 79.73 -126.15
C LEU A 60 -48.12 78.25 -126.45
N ILE A 61 -48.51 77.77 -127.64
CA ILE A 61 -48.21 76.39 -128.06
C ILE A 61 -46.70 76.19 -128.19
N ILE A 62 -45.98 77.12 -128.83
CA ILE A 62 -44.52 77.07 -128.96
C ILE A 62 -43.85 77.12 -127.58
N LEU A 63 -44.30 77.98 -126.67
CA LEU A 63 -43.77 78.04 -125.30
C LEU A 63 -44.02 76.74 -124.52
N SER A 64 -45.15 76.08 -124.77
CA SER A 64 -45.47 74.77 -124.21
C SER A 64 -44.58 73.65 -124.74
N PHE A 65 -44.11 73.73 -125.99
CA PHE A 65 -43.17 72.75 -126.57
C PHE A 65 -41.70 73.04 -126.27
N ILE A 66 -41.34 74.29 -125.95
CA ILE A 66 -39.95 74.72 -125.76
C ILE A 66 -39.32 74.26 -124.43
N SER A 67 -40.06 73.66 -123.48
CA SER A 67 -39.45 73.40 -122.16
C SER A 67 -39.76 72.06 -121.48
N ASP A 68 -39.11 70.99 -121.96
CA ASP A 68 -38.79 69.82 -121.13
C ASP A 68 -37.87 70.18 -119.94
N TYR A 69 -37.11 71.28 -120.05
CA TYR A 69 -36.08 71.67 -119.07
C TYR A 69 -36.65 72.25 -117.76
N VAL A 70 -37.75 73.02 -117.83
CA VAL A 70 -38.38 73.62 -116.63
C VAL A 70 -39.13 72.57 -115.81
N HIS A 71 -39.80 71.63 -116.47
CA HIS A 71 -40.44 70.49 -115.81
C HIS A 71 -39.39 69.67 -115.03
N THR A 72 -38.24 69.38 -115.66
CA THR A 72 -37.15 68.60 -115.04
C THR A 72 -36.52 69.30 -113.82
N ALA A 73 -36.45 70.63 -113.79
CA ALA A 73 -35.88 71.39 -112.67
C ALA A 73 -36.76 71.35 -111.39
N ILE A 74 -38.09 71.36 -111.53
CA ILE A 74 -39.02 71.28 -110.39
C ILE A 74 -39.03 69.87 -109.78
N PHE A 75 -38.92 68.82 -110.60
CA PHE A 75 -38.84 67.43 -110.13
C PHE A 75 -37.52 67.13 -109.40
N ARG A 76 -36.38 67.69 -109.85
CA ARG A 76 -35.10 67.53 -109.13
C ARG A 76 -35.07 68.22 -107.76
N LEU A 77 -35.75 69.35 -107.61
CA LEU A 77 -35.80 70.06 -106.33
C LEU A 77 -36.64 69.31 -105.28
N LYS A 78 -37.72 68.65 -105.72
CA LYS A 78 -38.49 67.71 -104.87
C LYS A 78 -37.66 66.49 -104.47
N ALA A 79 -36.94 65.88 -105.42
CA ALA A 79 -36.08 64.73 -105.13
C ALA A 79 -34.96 65.07 -104.13
N ILE A 80 -34.34 66.26 -104.24
CA ILE A 80 -33.31 66.71 -103.29
C ILE A 80 -33.89 67.01 -101.91
N GLN A 81 -35.10 67.58 -101.82
CA GLN A 81 -35.78 67.78 -100.53
C GLN A 81 -36.17 66.46 -99.87
N GLU A 82 -36.62 65.49 -100.65
CA GLU A 82 -36.94 64.14 -100.17
C GLU A 82 -35.68 63.40 -99.73
N GLU A 83 -34.59 63.49 -100.47
CA GLU A 83 -33.29 62.93 -100.10
C GLU A 83 -32.70 63.59 -98.85
N LEU A 84 -32.83 64.91 -98.70
CA LEU A 84 -32.47 65.62 -97.46
C LEU A 84 -33.35 65.17 -96.29
N ALA A 85 -34.67 65.02 -96.49
CA ALA A 85 -35.59 64.54 -95.46
C ALA A 85 -35.27 63.08 -95.04
N VAL A 86 -34.98 62.20 -96.00
CA VAL A 86 -34.56 60.82 -95.74
C VAL A 86 -33.21 60.79 -95.03
N THR A 87 -32.22 61.55 -95.50
CA THR A 87 -30.87 61.57 -94.92
C THR A 87 -30.89 62.17 -93.51
N THR A 88 -31.65 63.24 -93.28
CA THR A 88 -31.81 63.83 -91.93
C THR A 88 -32.53 62.87 -90.98
N ASN A 89 -33.54 62.15 -91.45
CA ASN A 89 -34.20 61.10 -90.67
C ASN A 89 -33.27 59.91 -90.40
N GLN A 90 -32.45 59.49 -91.37
CA GLN A 90 -31.46 58.43 -91.20
C GLN A 90 -30.38 58.83 -90.19
N VAL A 91 -29.79 60.02 -90.32
CA VAL A 91 -28.82 60.56 -89.36
C VAL A 91 -29.46 60.65 -87.97
N ARG A 92 -30.70 61.14 -87.87
CA ARG A 92 -31.42 61.17 -86.59
C ARG A 92 -31.60 59.78 -85.99
N SER A 93 -32.03 58.79 -86.79
CA SER A 93 -32.20 57.41 -86.33
C SER A 93 -30.88 56.74 -85.94
N LEU A 94 -29.79 57.02 -86.67
CA LEU A 94 -28.45 56.54 -86.35
C LEU A 94 -27.93 57.18 -85.06
N THR A 95 -28.14 58.48 -84.88
CA THR A 95 -27.80 59.19 -83.64
C THR A 95 -28.61 58.65 -82.47
N GLU A 96 -29.91 58.37 -82.63
CA GLU A 96 -30.73 57.75 -81.60
C GLU A 96 -30.24 56.33 -81.25
N GLN A 97 -29.90 55.50 -82.24
CA GLN A 97 -29.31 54.16 -82.00
C GLN A 97 -27.94 54.23 -81.34
N TYR A 98 -27.09 55.18 -81.74
CA TYR A 98 -25.78 55.41 -81.13
C TYR A 98 -25.93 55.79 -79.66
N ASN A 99 -26.81 56.75 -79.36
CA ASN A 99 -27.10 57.16 -77.99
C ASN A 99 -27.64 56.01 -77.14
N GLN A 100 -28.56 55.19 -77.69
CA GLN A 100 -29.06 54.00 -77.00
C GLN A 100 -27.93 52.98 -76.72
N LYS A 101 -27.04 52.75 -77.69
CA LYS A 101 -25.90 51.85 -77.52
C LYS A 101 -24.88 52.40 -76.51
N GLU A 102 -24.66 53.71 -76.50
CA GLU A 102 -23.82 54.39 -75.53
C GLU A 102 -24.40 54.30 -74.11
N GLU A 103 -25.71 54.50 -73.95
CA GLU A 103 -26.42 54.28 -72.69
C GLU A 103 -26.35 52.82 -72.22
N GLU A 104 -26.55 51.86 -73.14
CA GLU A 104 -26.43 50.43 -72.85
C GLU A 104 -25.00 50.09 -72.39
N TYR A 105 -23.97 50.56 -73.10
CA TYR A 105 -22.56 50.36 -72.77
C TYR A 105 -22.20 50.98 -71.42
N ASN A 106 -22.69 52.20 -71.16
CA ASN A 106 -22.50 52.87 -69.87
C ASN A 106 -23.20 52.11 -68.73
N SER A 107 -24.41 51.59 -68.97
CA SER A 107 -25.13 50.76 -67.99
C SER A 107 -24.40 49.44 -67.71
N LEU A 108 -23.85 48.82 -68.76
CA LEU A 108 -23.12 47.56 -68.66
C LEU A 108 -21.79 47.75 -67.94
N THR A 109 -21.09 48.85 -68.22
CA THR A 109 -19.85 49.24 -67.53
C THR A 109 -20.11 49.46 -66.04
N LYS A 110 -21.21 50.14 -65.68
CA LYS A 110 -21.63 50.31 -64.27
C LYS A 110 -21.92 48.97 -63.60
N LYS A 111 -22.64 48.05 -64.28
CA LYS A 111 -22.91 46.70 -63.78
C LYS A 111 -21.62 45.90 -63.60
N HIS A 112 -20.68 45.99 -64.53
CA HIS A 112 -19.39 45.30 -64.44
C HIS A 112 -18.55 45.83 -63.26
N LEU A 113 -18.52 47.15 -63.06
CA LEU A 113 -17.88 47.76 -61.90
C LEU A 113 -18.53 47.35 -60.57
N GLN A 114 -19.87 47.27 -60.53
CA GLN A 114 -20.58 46.74 -59.35
C GLN A 114 -20.22 45.28 -59.10
N LEU A 115 -20.25 44.44 -60.14
CA LEU A 115 -19.91 43.03 -60.02
C LEU A 115 -18.47 42.83 -59.54
N LEU A 116 -17.51 43.64 -60.00
CA LEU A 116 -16.12 43.59 -59.53
C LEU A 116 -16.02 43.94 -58.05
N ARG A 117 -16.76 44.96 -57.58
CA ARG A 117 -16.82 45.29 -56.14
C ARG A 117 -17.45 44.17 -55.34
N ASP A 118 -18.56 43.60 -55.80
CA ASP A 118 -19.21 42.50 -55.12
C ASP A 118 -18.28 41.29 -55.03
N LEU A 119 -17.56 40.96 -56.10
CA LEU A 119 -16.58 39.87 -56.12
C LEU A 119 -15.44 40.13 -55.13
N GLU A 120 -14.92 41.35 -55.05
CA GLU A 120 -13.92 41.75 -54.06
C GLU A 120 -14.43 41.57 -52.62
N THR A 121 -15.68 41.98 -52.34
CA THR A 121 -16.28 41.78 -51.00
C THR A 121 -16.46 40.30 -50.65
N VAL A 122 -16.92 39.47 -51.60
CA VAL A 122 -17.09 38.03 -51.39
C VAL A 122 -15.76 37.33 -51.15
N VAL A 123 -14.70 37.71 -51.89
CA VAL A 123 -13.34 37.19 -51.67
C VAL A 123 -12.82 37.60 -50.30
N ALA A 124 -13.04 38.85 -49.87
CA ALA A 124 -12.65 39.31 -48.54
C ALA A 124 -13.40 38.57 -47.43
N GLU A 125 -14.71 38.31 -47.58
CA GLU A 125 -15.49 37.51 -46.63
C GLU A 125 -15.03 36.05 -46.57
N ARG A 126 -14.76 35.42 -47.72
CA ARG A 126 -14.21 34.06 -47.77
C ARG A 126 -12.88 33.99 -47.03
N ARG A 127 -11.97 34.93 -47.28
CA ARG A 127 -10.68 34.99 -46.60
C ARG A 127 -10.83 35.12 -45.08
N LYS A 128 -11.74 35.98 -44.61
CA LYS A 128 -12.04 36.10 -43.17
C LYS A 128 -12.57 34.79 -42.59
N LYS A 129 -13.47 34.10 -43.31
CA LYS A 129 -14.00 32.80 -42.88
C LYS A 129 -12.93 31.71 -42.86
N GLU A 130 -12.04 31.67 -43.86
CA GLU A 130 -10.90 30.76 -43.90
C GLU A 130 -9.95 31.01 -42.71
N GLU A 131 -9.62 32.28 -42.43
CA GLU A 131 -8.81 32.63 -41.26
C GLU A 131 -9.49 32.25 -39.93
N GLN A 132 -10.82 32.40 -39.82
CA GLN A 132 -11.59 31.93 -38.66
C GLN A 132 -11.58 30.41 -38.54
N LEU A 133 -11.75 29.68 -39.64
CA LEU A 133 -11.70 28.21 -39.65
C LEU A 133 -10.33 27.71 -39.20
N ILE A 134 -9.25 28.30 -39.69
CA ILE A 134 -7.89 27.94 -39.27
C ILE A 134 -7.71 28.13 -37.76
N LYS A 135 -8.19 29.27 -37.21
CA LYS A 135 -8.13 29.52 -35.76
C LYS A 135 -8.93 28.50 -34.96
N ILE A 136 -10.15 28.20 -35.39
CA ILE A 136 -11.02 27.22 -34.73
C ILE A 136 -10.40 25.81 -34.79
N GLU A 137 -9.79 25.43 -35.91
CA GLU A 137 -9.09 24.15 -36.07
C GLU A 137 -7.89 24.04 -35.11
N GLU A 138 -7.12 25.12 -34.96
CA GLU A 138 -5.99 25.19 -34.02
C GLU A 138 -6.47 25.10 -32.56
N GLU A 139 -7.53 25.84 -32.21
CA GLU A 139 -8.18 25.78 -30.89
C GLU A 139 -8.72 24.38 -30.61
N TYR A 140 -9.41 23.76 -31.56
CA TYR A 140 -9.92 22.40 -31.44
C TYR A 140 -8.79 21.37 -31.25
N ARG A 141 -7.70 21.50 -32.02
CA ARG A 141 -6.53 20.63 -31.90
C ARG A 141 -5.87 20.77 -30.53
N SER A 142 -5.68 22.00 -30.05
CA SER A 142 -5.10 22.26 -28.72
C SER A 142 -6.00 21.75 -27.59
N ALA A 143 -7.31 21.98 -27.67
CA ALA A 143 -8.29 21.47 -26.72
C ALA A 143 -8.29 19.93 -26.69
N ARG A 144 -8.20 19.29 -27.86
CA ARG A 144 -8.12 17.82 -27.96
C ARG A 144 -6.83 17.26 -27.36
N MET A 145 -5.69 17.93 -27.56
CA MET A 145 -4.44 17.55 -26.88
C MET A 145 -4.55 17.70 -25.37
N ASN A 146 -5.12 18.81 -24.89
CA ASN A 146 -5.34 19.04 -23.46
C ASN A 146 -6.30 18.01 -22.85
N LEU A 147 -7.31 17.56 -23.61
CA LEU A 147 -8.22 16.51 -23.17
C LEU A 147 -7.48 15.15 -23.06
N ASP A 148 -6.62 14.82 -24.02
CA ASP A 148 -5.81 13.59 -23.96
C ASP A 148 -4.80 13.62 -22.79
N THR A 149 -4.16 14.77 -22.52
CA THR A 149 -3.24 14.89 -21.37
C THR A 149 -4.00 14.80 -20.04
N THR A 150 -5.11 15.54 -19.89
CA THR A 150 -5.91 15.52 -18.65
C THR A 150 -6.55 14.16 -18.38
N THR A 151 -6.98 13.43 -19.42
CA THR A 151 -7.50 12.06 -19.25
C THR A 151 -6.41 11.08 -18.82
N LYS A 152 -5.19 11.20 -19.36
CA LYS A 152 -4.02 10.43 -18.89
C LYS A 152 -3.65 10.74 -17.45
N GLU A 153 -3.63 12.03 -17.08
CA GLU A 153 -3.38 12.47 -15.72
C GLU A 153 -4.46 11.97 -14.75
N LEU A 154 -5.73 12.02 -15.13
CA LEU A 154 -6.84 11.50 -14.34
C LEU A 154 -6.72 9.99 -14.13
N ALA A 155 -6.40 9.23 -15.17
CA ALA A 155 -6.19 7.78 -15.06
C ALA A 155 -5.01 7.45 -14.11
N LEU A 156 -3.93 8.23 -14.18
CA LEU A 156 -2.77 8.09 -13.31
C LEU A 156 -3.13 8.46 -11.86
N ALA A 157 -3.86 9.56 -11.66
CA ALA A 157 -4.35 10.00 -10.35
C ALA A 157 -5.30 8.97 -9.72
N GLN A 158 -6.21 8.37 -10.50
CA GLN A 158 -7.07 7.28 -10.06
C GLN A 158 -6.27 6.04 -9.67
N LYS A 159 -5.24 5.67 -10.45
CA LYS A 159 -4.35 4.55 -10.11
C LYS A 159 -3.59 4.82 -8.81
N ARG A 160 -3.08 6.05 -8.62
CA ARG A 160 -2.44 6.47 -7.36
C ARG A 160 -3.41 6.43 -6.19
N SER A 161 -4.63 6.94 -6.36
CA SER A 161 -5.67 6.91 -5.32
C SER A 161 -6.01 5.47 -4.92
N LYS A 162 -6.19 4.55 -5.88
CA LYS A 162 -6.43 3.13 -5.61
C LYS A 162 -5.25 2.46 -4.89
N ASN A 163 -4.01 2.79 -5.26
CA ASN A 163 -2.83 2.29 -4.57
C ASN A 163 -2.74 2.83 -3.14
N LEU A 164 -3.01 4.12 -2.93
CA LEU A 164 -3.03 4.74 -1.60
C LEU A 164 -4.14 4.13 -0.72
N ALA A 165 -5.31 3.84 -1.28
CA ALA A 165 -6.38 3.16 -0.56
C ALA A 165 -5.94 1.77 -0.08
N LYS A 166 -5.28 0.98 -0.93
CA LYS A 166 -4.70 -0.32 -0.55
C LYS A 166 -3.63 -0.21 0.53
N ILE A 167 -2.75 0.78 0.43
CA ILE A 167 -1.70 1.02 1.43
C ILE A 167 -2.33 1.39 2.77
N ASN A 168 -3.35 2.25 2.77
CA ASN A 168 -4.07 2.61 4.00
C ASN A 168 -4.76 1.40 4.63
N GLU A 169 -5.38 0.53 3.83
CA GLU A 169 -5.98 -0.72 4.31
C GLU A 169 -4.94 -1.65 4.94
N ASP A 170 -3.79 -1.84 4.28
CA ASP A 170 -2.69 -2.66 4.81
C ASP A 170 -2.10 -2.07 6.10
N LEU A 171 -1.91 -0.74 6.15
CA LEU A 171 -1.46 -0.05 7.36
C LEU A 171 -2.47 -0.19 8.51
N GLN A 172 -3.77 -0.10 8.24
CA GLN A 172 -4.81 -0.36 9.24
C GLN A 172 -4.73 -1.81 9.76
N ASN A 173 -4.57 -2.78 8.86
CA ASN A 173 -4.39 -4.18 9.24
C ASN A 173 -3.12 -4.38 10.10
N GLN A 174 -2.01 -3.74 9.76
CA GLN A 174 -0.78 -3.78 10.55
C GLN A 174 -0.98 -3.16 11.95
N ILE A 175 -1.64 -2.01 12.04
CA ILE A 175 -1.96 -1.37 13.33
C ILE A 175 -2.82 -2.30 14.20
N THR A 176 -3.87 -2.90 13.63
CA THR A 176 -4.72 -3.83 14.40
C THR A 176 -3.95 -5.06 14.89
N ASN A 177 -3.05 -5.62 14.07
CA ASN A 177 -2.21 -6.74 14.46
C ASN A 177 -1.21 -6.35 15.55
N LEU A 178 -0.58 -5.18 15.45
CA LEU A 178 0.33 -4.66 16.47
C LEU A 178 -0.38 -4.41 17.79
N ASN A 179 -1.58 -3.80 17.77
CA ASN A 179 -2.39 -3.62 18.99
C ASN A 179 -2.75 -4.96 19.64
N LEU A 180 -3.04 -5.98 18.84
CA LEU A 180 -3.33 -7.33 19.34
C LEU A 180 -2.08 -7.97 19.97
N GLN A 181 -0.90 -7.77 19.37
CA GLN A 181 0.38 -8.21 19.94
C GLN A 181 0.70 -7.47 21.25
N GLU A 182 0.50 -6.16 21.29
CA GLU A 182 0.66 -5.35 22.51
C GLU A 182 -0.22 -5.89 23.62
N ALA A 183 -1.52 -6.09 23.37
CA ALA A 183 -2.44 -6.67 24.35
C ALA A 183 -2.00 -8.04 24.87
N ARG A 184 -1.48 -8.92 23.99
CA ARG A 184 -0.94 -10.22 24.39
C ARG A 184 0.31 -10.09 25.26
N LEU A 185 1.23 -9.20 24.91
CA LEU A 185 2.44 -8.95 25.68
C LEU A 185 2.11 -8.37 27.05
N THR A 186 1.18 -7.40 27.12
CA THR A 186 0.70 -6.84 28.40
C THR A 186 0.09 -7.92 29.28
N GLN A 187 -0.71 -8.83 28.72
CA GLN A 187 -1.27 -9.95 29.48
C GLN A 187 -0.18 -10.92 29.98
N GLN A 188 0.85 -11.18 29.16
CA GLN A 188 2.00 -11.99 29.58
C GLN A 188 2.77 -11.33 30.72
N ILE A 189 3.01 -10.02 30.64
CA ILE A 189 3.68 -9.26 31.70
C ILE A 189 2.88 -9.35 33.00
N GLN A 190 1.57 -9.11 32.97
CA GLN A 190 0.71 -9.23 34.16
C GLN A 190 0.75 -10.64 34.78
N ASN A 191 0.74 -11.68 33.94
CA ASN A 191 0.86 -13.06 34.42
C ASN A 191 2.23 -13.32 35.09
N LEU A 192 3.31 -12.83 34.49
CA LEU A 192 4.67 -12.97 35.02
C LEU A 192 4.84 -12.21 36.34
N GLU A 193 4.32 -10.99 36.43
CA GLU A 193 4.31 -10.20 37.67
C GLU A 193 3.54 -10.91 38.79
N GLY A 194 2.37 -11.49 38.48
CA GLY A 194 1.61 -12.29 39.42
C GLY A 194 2.37 -13.53 39.91
N TRP A 195 3.09 -14.19 39.00
CA TRP A 195 3.91 -15.36 39.33
C TRP A 195 5.12 -14.99 40.21
N LEU A 196 5.80 -13.88 39.87
CA LEU A 196 6.91 -13.35 40.65
C LEU A 196 6.48 -13.05 42.09
N LYS A 197 5.34 -12.37 42.26
CA LYS A 197 4.78 -12.06 43.58
C LYS A 197 4.48 -13.33 44.38
N SER A 198 3.89 -14.35 43.76
CA SER A 198 3.63 -15.63 44.43
C SER A 198 4.92 -16.35 44.84
N LEU A 199 5.99 -16.24 44.06
CA LEU A 199 7.28 -16.83 44.43
C LEU A 199 7.91 -16.08 45.60
N GLU A 200 7.84 -14.75 45.59
CA GLU A 200 8.37 -13.93 46.68
C GLU A 200 7.67 -14.23 48.01
N ASP A 201 6.33 -14.32 48.00
CA ASP A 201 5.54 -14.70 49.19
C ASP A 201 5.95 -16.10 49.72
N ARG A 202 6.16 -17.07 48.82
CA ARG A 202 6.61 -18.43 49.20
C ARG A 202 8.03 -18.42 49.77
N HIS A 203 8.93 -17.66 49.15
CA HIS A 203 10.31 -17.56 49.59
C HIS A 203 10.40 -16.96 51.00
N GLN A 204 9.67 -15.86 51.26
CA GLN A 204 9.60 -15.26 52.59
C GLN A 204 9.05 -16.24 53.65
N THR A 205 8.07 -17.08 53.29
CA THR A 205 7.49 -18.07 54.21
C THR A 205 8.47 -19.20 54.58
N ILE A 206 9.40 -19.54 53.69
CA ILE A 206 10.32 -20.68 53.87
C ILE A 206 11.62 -20.25 54.56
N VAL A 207 12.18 -19.08 54.21
CA VAL A 207 13.52 -18.67 54.66
C VAL A 207 13.58 -18.30 56.15
N GLY A 208 12.45 -18.09 56.82
CA GLY A 208 12.40 -17.66 58.22
C GLY A 208 12.26 -18.77 59.27
N LYS A 209 12.05 -20.05 58.89
CA LYS A 209 11.75 -21.11 59.87
C LYS A 209 12.97 -21.98 60.18
N PRO A 210 13.39 -22.13 61.45
CA PRO A 210 14.50 -23.01 61.80
C PRO A 210 14.15 -24.46 61.49
N ILE A 211 15.07 -25.18 60.83
CA ILE A 211 14.96 -26.61 60.58
C ILE A 211 15.11 -27.34 61.91
N ILE A 212 14.14 -28.18 62.27
CA ILE A 212 14.12 -28.95 63.52
C ILE A 212 14.51 -30.43 63.32
N PHE A 213 14.42 -30.92 62.08
CA PHE A 213 14.83 -32.27 61.67
C PHE A 213 15.57 -32.22 60.34
N TYR A 214 16.72 -32.88 60.29
CA TYR A 214 17.53 -32.97 59.08
C TYR A 214 17.29 -34.31 58.37
N VAL A 215 17.34 -34.29 57.04
CA VAL A 215 17.31 -35.52 56.24
C VAL A 215 18.42 -36.49 56.68
N GLY A 216 18.08 -37.78 56.78
CA GLY A 216 18.98 -38.84 57.23
C GLY A 216 19.14 -38.97 58.74
N GLU A 217 18.55 -38.08 59.55
CA GLU A 217 18.55 -38.19 61.00
C GLU A 217 17.81 -39.47 61.45
N ILE A 218 18.43 -40.25 62.35
CA ILE A 218 17.82 -41.45 62.94
C ILE A 218 17.02 -41.02 64.17
N LEU A 219 15.71 -41.17 64.13
CA LEU A 219 14.84 -40.82 65.27
C LEU A 219 14.83 -41.91 66.33
N LEU A 220 14.80 -43.17 65.89
CA LEU A 220 14.70 -44.34 66.76
C LEU A 220 15.24 -45.58 66.05
N ALA A 221 15.90 -46.46 66.79
CA ALA A 221 16.40 -47.74 66.31
C ALA A 221 16.14 -48.82 67.37
N LYS A 222 15.61 -49.98 66.96
CA LYS A 222 15.26 -51.08 67.87
C LYS A 222 15.63 -52.44 67.29
N VAL A 223 16.08 -53.35 68.14
CA VAL A 223 16.31 -54.75 67.78
C VAL A 223 14.97 -55.48 67.75
N ILE A 224 14.72 -56.24 66.69
CA ILE A 224 13.48 -56.97 66.46
C ILE A 224 13.77 -58.45 66.27
N GLU A 225 12.86 -59.28 66.79
CA GLU A 225 12.90 -60.74 66.61
C GLU A 225 12.09 -61.15 65.37
N PRO A 226 12.46 -62.26 64.70
CA PRO A 226 11.75 -62.72 63.51
C PRO A 226 10.35 -63.24 63.86
N ILE A 227 9.31 -62.60 63.31
CA ILE A 227 7.91 -63.02 63.47
C ILE A 227 7.41 -63.64 62.16
N LYS A 228 6.95 -64.89 62.22
CA LYS A 228 6.45 -65.65 61.05
C LYS A 228 5.08 -65.18 60.51
N SER A 229 4.40 -64.27 61.21
CA SER A 229 3.05 -63.81 60.89
C SER A 229 3.05 -62.32 60.48
N THR A 230 2.94 -62.04 59.19
CA THR A 230 2.92 -60.68 58.61
C THR A 230 1.85 -59.77 59.23
N ASN A 231 0.69 -60.31 59.62
CA ASN A 231 -0.40 -59.53 60.22
C ASN A 231 -0.13 -59.12 61.68
N LYS A 232 0.83 -59.75 62.38
CA LYS A 232 1.17 -59.41 63.77
C LYS A 232 2.40 -58.51 63.87
N SER A 233 3.21 -58.45 62.83
CA SER A 233 4.44 -57.63 62.80
C SER A 233 4.16 -56.12 62.86
N PHE A 234 3.06 -55.66 62.29
CA PHE A 234 2.69 -54.25 62.35
C PHE A 234 2.34 -53.83 63.78
N ASP A 235 1.34 -54.48 64.39
CA ASP A 235 0.83 -54.14 65.72
C ASP A 235 1.88 -54.36 66.83
N GLN A 236 2.73 -55.38 66.72
CA GLN A 236 3.68 -55.75 67.79
C GLN A 236 5.03 -55.04 67.70
N ILE A 237 5.47 -54.62 66.51
CA ILE A 237 6.83 -54.09 66.29
C ILE A 237 6.78 -52.68 65.70
N ILE A 238 6.07 -52.49 64.58
CA ILE A 238 6.13 -51.23 63.83
C ILE A 238 5.33 -50.15 64.56
N GLU A 239 4.09 -50.42 64.96
CA GLU A 239 3.23 -49.47 65.66
C GLU A 239 3.86 -48.90 66.96
N PRO A 240 4.37 -49.71 67.91
CA PRO A 240 5.02 -49.16 69.09
C PRO A 240 6.26 -48.33 68.76
N LEU A 241 7.06 -48.75 67.77
CA LEU A 241 8.23 -47.98 67.32
C LEU A 241 7.82 -46.61 66.73
N LEU A 242 6.77 -46.59 65.91
CA LEU A 242 6.25 -45.35 65.33
C LEU A 242 5.65 -44.43 66.38
N ASN A 243 4.98 -44.98 67.39
CA ASN A 243 4.45 -44.21 68.51
C ASN A 243 5.58 -43.55 69.33
N GLU A 244 6.66 -44.29 69.62
CA GLU A 244 7.84 -43.75 70.29
C GLU A 244 8.52 -42.64 69.43
N ALA A 245 8.72 -42.89 68.13
CA ALA A 245 9.27 -41.90 67.21
C ALA A 245 8.36 -40.66 67.07
N ASN A 246 7.04 -40.84 67.13
CA ASN A 246 6.06 -39.76 67.09
C ASN A 246 6.17 -38.86 68.32
N GLN A 247 6.41 -39.42 69.51
CA GLN A 247 6.65 -38.64 70.72
C GLN A 247 7.93 -37.79 70.61
N ILE A 248 9.00 -38.33 70.01
CA ILE A 248 10.23 -37.57 69.75
C ILE A 248 9.96 -36.41 68.77
N ALA A 249 9.18 -36.69 67.71
CA ALA A 249 8.78 -35.69 66.72
C ALA A 249 7.96 -34.54 67.33
N LEU A 250 6.97 -34.86 68.17
CA LEU A 250 6.12 -33.89 68.87
C LEU A 250 6.92 -33.05 69.87
N LYS A 251 7.81 -33.67 70.67
CA LYS A 251 8.67 -32.96 71.64
C LYS A 251 9.57 -31.92 70.99
N ARG A 252 10.01 -32.16 69.75
CA ARG A 252 10.85 -31.23 68.97
C ARG A 252 10.03 -30.26 68.11
N GLY A 253 8.70 -30.31 68.20
CA GLY A 253 7.80 -29.32 67.61
C GLY A 253 7.30 -29.63 66.19
N ALA A 254 7.44 -30.86 65.69
CA ALA A 254 6.78 -31.29 64.46
C ALA A 254 5.29 -31.57 64.72
N LYS A 255 4.42 -31.26 63.77
CA LYS A 255 2.97 -31.45 63.92
C LYS A 255 2.28 -31.56 62.57
N ILE A 256 1.30 -32.45 62.44
CA ILE A 256 0.39 -32.45 61.28
C ILE A 256 -0.71 -31.41 61.52
N PRO A 257 -0.92 -30.44 60.61
CA PRO A 257 -2.05 -29.52 60.70
C PRO A 257 -3.39 -30.27 60.88
N GLY A 258 -4.11 -29.96 61.96
CA GLY A 258 -5.38 -30.61 62.30
C GLY A 258 -5.29 -31.87 63.16
N LYS A 259 -4.10 -32.37 63.51
CA LYS A 259 -3.91 -33.47 64.48
C LYS A 259 -3.05 -32.99 65.65
N SER A 260 -3.53 -33.15 66.87
CA SER A 260 -2.78 -32.76 68.08
C SER A 260 -1.75 -33.79 68.51
N ASP A 261 -2.03 -35.07 68.25
CA ASP A 261 -1.29 -36.18 68.86
C ASP A 261 -0.41 -36.94 67.86
N TYR A 262 -0.29 -36.44 66.62
CA TYR A 262 0.48 -37.10 65.57
C TYR A 262 1.24 -36.12 64.67
N ALA A 263 2.53 -36.40 64.45
CA ALA A 263 3.47 -35.59 63.69
C ALA A 263 4.10 -36.32 62.51
N LEU A 264 4.10 -37.66 62.51
CA LEU A 264 4.79 -38.46 61.49
C LEU A 264 3.95 -38.63 60.22
N ARG A 265 4.60 -38.55 59.05
CA ARG A 265 4.03 -38.93 57.76
C ARG A 265 4.88 -40.03 57.15
N ILE A 266 4.25 -41.17 56.87
CA ILE A 266 4.93 -42.38 56.37
C ILE A 266 4.15 -42.89 55.17
N SER A 267 4.85 -43.32 54.14
CA SER A 267 4.22 -43.97 52.98
C SER A 267 3.60 -45.31 53.39
N PRO A 268 2.30 -45.55 53.15
CA PRO A 268 1.69 -46.86 53.38
C PRO A 268 2.36 -47.99 52.60
N GLN A 269 2.90 -47.66 51.41
CA GLN A 269 3.65 -48.61 50.59
C GLN A 269 4.93 -49.07 51.30
N ARG A 270 5.66 -48.13 51.92
CA ARG A 270 6.89 -48.44 52.65
C ARG A 270 6.62 -49.34 53.86
N ILE A 271 5.51 -49.12 54.57
CA ILE A 271 5.08 -49.98 55.67
C ILE A 271 4.80 -51.41 55.16
N ALA A 272 4.12 -51.54 54.01
CA ALA A 272 3.82 -52.83 53.41
C ALA A 272 5.10 -53.58 52.94
N GLU A 273 6.09 -52.87 52.40
CA GLU A 273 7.40 -53.43 52.05
C GLU A 273 8.14 -53.96 53.28
N ILE A 274 8.24 -53.14 54.32
CA ILE A 274 8.92 -53.51 55.57
C ILE A 274 8.24 -54.70 56.25
N ASN A 275 6.92 -54.79 56.23
CA ASN A 275 6.19 -55.97 56.72
C ASN A 275 6.57 -57.26 55.97
N LYS A 276 6.80 -57.18 54.66
CA LYS A 276 7.27 -58.32 53.86
C LYS A 276 8.74 -58.65 54.15
N GLU A 277 9.58 -57.65 54.37
CA GLU A 277 10.98 -57.84 54.75
C GLU A 277 11.11 -58.50 56.12
N ILE A 278 10.34 -58.05 57.12
CA ILE A 278 10.31 -58.63 58.46
C ILE A 278 9.87 -60.10 58.42
N ALA A 279 8.87 -60.43 57.61
CA ALA A 279 8.37 -61.81 57.48
C ALA A 279 9.39 -62.78 56.87
N LYS A 280 10.40 -62.28 56.14
CA LYS A 280 11.48 -63.08 55.54
C LYS A 280 12.70 -63.22 56.45
N LEU A 281 12.72 -62.56 57.60
CA LEU A 281 13.85 -62.61 58.53
C LEU A 281 13.94 -63.98 59.19
N ASN A 282 15.13 -64.58 59.14
CA ASN A 282 15.45 -65.83 59.83
C ASN A 282 16.35 -65.60 61.06
N SER A 283 16.74 -64.35 61.30
CA SER A 283 17.61 -63.92 62.40
C SER A 283 17.09 -62.60 62.98
N LEU A 284 17.64 -62.18 64.12
CA LEU A 284 17.40 -60.85 64.67
C LEU A 284 17.64 -59.77 63.60
N ALA A 285 16.97 -58.63 63.69
CA ALA A 285 17.20 -57.50 62.79
C ALA A 285 17.11 -56.18 63.53
N VAL A 286 17.54 -55.11 62.88
CA VAL A 286 17.47 -53.74 63.39
C VAL A 286 16.47 -52.98 62.53
N LEU A 287 15.44 -52.44 63.17
CA LEU A 287 14.46 -51.55 62.54
C LEU A 287 14.74 -50.11 62.95
N ARG A 288 14.88 -49.21 61.97
CA ARG A 288 15.16 -47.78 62.18
C ARG A 288 14.08 -46.91 61.57
N VAL A 289 13.82 -45.78 62.23
CA VAL A 289 13.00 -44.68 61.72
C VAL A 289 13.95 -43.55 61.30
N THR A 290 14.01 -43.23 60.01
CA THR A 290 14.90 -42.20 59.44
C THR A 290 14.09 -41.05 58.83
N VAL A 291 14.61 -39.84 58.92
CA VAL A 291 13.97 -38.64 58.34
C VAL A 291 14.22 -38.61 56.83
N GLU A 292 13.15 -38.55 56.04
CA GLU A 292 13.23 -38.54 54.57
C GLU A 292 13.36 -37.12 54.01
N LYS A 293 12.80 -36.12 54.72
CA LYS A 293 12.79 -34.72 54.29
C LYS A 293 13.05 -33.79 55.47
N ASN A 294 13.79 -32.71 55.22
CA ASN A 294 13.96 -31.64 56.20
C ASN A 294 12.59 -31.12 56.63
N SER A 295 12.42 -30.94 57.94
CA SER A 295 11.17 -30.44 58.51
C SER A 295 11.44 -29.24 59.41
N VAL A 296 10.55 -28.26 59.34
CA VAL A 296 10.51 -27.09 60.23
C VAL A 296 9.41 -27.26 61.29
N ALA A 297 9.41 -26.39 62.29
CA ALA A 297 8.41 -26.43 63.36
C ALA A 297 6.97 -26.28 62.82
N ASN A 298 6.02 -26.98 63.44
CA ASN A 298 4.60 -27.07 63.06
C ASN A 298 4.30 -27.65 61.68
N GLU A 299 5.27 -28.32 61.06
CA GLU A 299 5.09 -29.08 59.82
C GLU A 299 5.17 -30.59 60.07
N PRO A 300 4.54 -31.42 59.21
CA PRO A 300 4.54 -32.86 59.37
C PRO A 300 5.92 -33.45 59.02
N LEU A 301 6.46 -34.28 59.91
CA LEU A 301 7.74 -34.93 59.73
C LEU A 301 7.60 -36.15 58.82
N THR A 302 8.21 -36.11 57.63
CA THR A 302 8.19 -37.27 56.72
C THR A 302 9.31 -38.23 57.10
N VAL A 303 8.95 -39.47 57.44
CA VAL A 303 9.91 -40.50 57.88
C VAL A 303 9.77 -41.78 57.06
N SER A 304 10.89 -42.48 56.92
CA SER A 304 10.99 -43.80 56.30
C SER A 304 11.40 -44.84 57.34
N LEU A 305 11.08 -46.10 57.05
CA LEU A 305 11.45 -47.26 57.85
C LEU A 305 12.54 -48.04 57.12
N GLU A 306 13.56 -48.48 57.84
CA GLU A 306 14.67 -49.27 57.30
C GLU A 306 14.88 -50.51 58.17
N VAL A 307 14.87 -51.69 57.55
CA VAL A 307 15.17 -52.97 58.21
C VAL A 307 16.52 -53.47 57.76
N TYR A 308 17.33 -53.85 58.74
CA TYR A 308 18.65 -54.38 58.53
C TYR A 308 18.81 -55.74 59.21
N PRO A 309 19.00 -56.84 58.47
CA PRO A 309 19.18 -58.16 59.09
C PRO A 309 20.45 -58.23 59.92
N ASN A 310 20.45 -59.05 60.97
CA ASN A 310 21.63 -59.23 61.80
C ASN A 310 22.74 -59.88 60.98
N GLN A 311 23.86 -59.18 60.90
CA GLN A 311 25.06 -59.60 60.19
C GLN A 311 26.26 -59.19 61.03
N ARG A 312 27.33 -59.98 60.93
CA ARG A 312 28.63 -59.61 61.51
C ARG A 312 29.17 -58.39 60.77
N ILE A 313 29.28 -57.27 61.46
CA ILE A 313 29.77 -56.00 60.89
C ILE A 313 31.28 -55.87 61.07
N PHE A 314 31.81 -56.35 62.20
CA PHE A 314 33.25 -56.36 62.49
C PHE A 314 33.69 -57.71 63.03
N ALA A 315 34.85 -58.19 62.57
CA ALA A 315 35.52 -59.35 63.16
C ALA A 315 36.27 -58.95 64.44
N ARG A 316 36.44 -59.90 65.38
CA ARG A 316 37.23 -59.68 66.59
C ARG A 316 38.65 -59.23 66.21
N GLY A 317 39.10 -58.10 66.76
CA GLY A 317 40.41 -57.52 66.48
C GLY A 317 40.52 -56.74 65.16
N GLU A 318 39.42 -56.56 64.41
CA GLU A 318 39.39 -55.73 63.21
C GLU A 318 39.57 -54.24 63.57
N THR A 319 40.45 -53.54 62.86
CA THR A 319 40.64 -52.09 63.01
C THR A 319 39.49 -51.33 62.36
N ILE A 320 38.72 -50.60 63.16
CA ILE A 320 37.56 -49.81 62.72
C ILE A 320 38.03 -48.44 62.23
N ALA A 321 38.89 -47.77 63.01
CA ALA A 321 39.51 -46.49 62.69
C ALA A 321 40.91 -46.42 63.31
N GLU A 322 41.82 -45.67 62.70
CA GLU A 322 43.20 -45.51 63.14
C GLU A 322 43.63 -44.05 63.00
N THR A 323 44.41 -43.54 63.94
CA THR A 323 45.02 -42.20 63.87
C THR A 323 46.42 -42.22 64.45
N SER A 324 47.32 -41.43 63.87
CA SER A 324 48.66 -41.21 64.39
C SER A 324 48.66 -40.04 65.37
N VAL A 325 49.34 -40.20 66.51
CA VAL A 325 49.40 -39.22 67.59
C VAL A 325 50.84 -38.99 68.02
N LEU A 326 51.21 -37.74 68.28
CA LEU A 326 52.53 -37.36 68.76
C LEU A 326 52.61 -37.46 70.29
N SER A 327 53.68 -38.06 70.82
CA SER A 327 53.85 -38.23 72.27
C SER A 327 54.18 -36.93 73.01
N SER A 328 54.54 -35.87 72.28
CA SER A 328 54.79 -34.53 72.81
C SER A 328 53.51 -33.69 72.99
N ALA A 329 52.34 -34.20 72.57
CA ALA A 329 51.07 -33.48 72.67
C ALA A 329 50.58 -33.37 74.13
N SER A 330 49.81 -32.30 74.42
CA SER A 330 49.25 -32.09 75.76
C SER A 330 48.19 -33.14 76.09
N GLU A 331 47.93 -33.37 77.39
CA GLU A 331 46.92 -34.34 77.81
C GLU A 331 45.51 -34.02 77.29
N SER A 332 45.19 -32.72 77.15
CA SER A 332 43.93 -32.26 76.58
C SER A 332 43.84 -32.59 75.10
N ASP A 333 44.90 -32.32 74.33
CA ASP A 333 44.93 -32.57 72.89
C ASP A 333 44.86 -34.06 72.58
N LEU A 334 45.58 -34.88 73.37
CA LEU A 334 45.52 -36.35 73.28
C LEU A 334 44.09 -36.84 73.56
N ARG A 335 43.41 -36.25 74.55
CA ARG A 335 42.02 -36.59 74.87
C ARG A 335 41.08 -36.21 73.72
N ASP A 336 41.22 -35.02 73.15
CA ASP A 336 40.35 -34.54 72.07
C ASP A 336 40.56 -35.31 70.76
N GLN A 337 41.80 -35.69 70.45
CA GLN A 337 42.12 -36.57 69.32
C GLN A 337 41.54 -37.98 69.51
N LEU A 338 41.64 -38.54 70.72
CA LEU A 338 41.02 -39.83 71.06
C LEU A 338 39.50 -39.78 70.96
N LEU A 339 38.87 -38.72 71.46
CA LEU A 339 37.43 -38.51 71.33
C LEU A 339 37.02 -38.37 69.86
N SER A 340 37.79 -37.63 69.06
CA SER A 340 37.56 -37.49 67.62
C SER A 340 37.66 -38.83 66.90
N LEU A 341 38.66 -39.65 67.23
CA LEU A 341 38.82 -41.00 66.69
C LEU A 341 37.62 -41.90 67.05
N LEU A 342 37.13 -41.81 68.29
CA LEU A 342 35.95 -42.55 68.73
C LEU A 342 34.69 -42.10 67.99
N ILE A 343 34.51 -40.79 67.76
CA ILE A 343 33.39 -40.26 66.97
C ILE A 343 33.45 -40.79 65.53
N VAL A 344 34.62 -40.81 64.90
CA VAL A 344 34.80 -41.38 63.55
C VAL A 344 34.46 -42.87 63.54
N ALA A 345 34.92 -43.63 64.53
CA ALA A 345 34.60 -45.05 64.65
C ALA A 345 33.08 -45.30 64.85
N ILE A 346 32.42 -44.45 65.65
CA ILE A 346 30.96 -44.52 65.88
C ILE A 346 30.19 -44.19 64.60
N ASN A 347 30.55 -43.13 63.87
CA ASN A 347 29.89 -42.78 62.61
C ASN A 347 30.02 -43.90 61.58
N LYS A 348 31.21 -44.48 61.45
CA LYS A 348 31.46 -45.64 60.58
C LYS A 348 30.66 -46.89 60.99
N ALA A 349 30.43 -47.07 62.29
CA ALA A 349 29.58 -48.13 62.82
C ALA A 349 28.09 -47.89 62.51
N ILE A 350 27.62 -46.64 62.63
CA ILE A 350 26.24 -46.23 62.33
C ILE A 350 25.92 -46.41 60.84
N GLU A 351 26.83 -45.99 59.95
CA GLU A 351 26.74 -46.20 58.50
C GLU A 351 26.63 -47.68 58.14
N LYS A 352 27.43 -48.53 58.79
CA LYS A 352 27.35 -49.99 58.60
C LYS A 352 26.13 -50.64 59.27
N GLY A 353 25.29 -49.87 59.95
CA GLY A 353 23.99 -50.31 60.47
C GLY A 353 23.96 -50.77 61.92
N ILE A 354 25.00 -50.50 62.73
CA ILE A 354 25.03 -50.84 64.17
C ILE A 354 24.19 -49.85 64.98
N ILE A 355 23.36 -50.35 65.90
CA ILE A 355 22.58 -49.50 66.83
C ILE A 355 23.53 -48.87 67.85
N THR A 356 23.47 -47.55 67.99
CA THR A 356 24.14 -46.81 69.07
C THR A 356 23.12 -45.91 69.76
N ASP A 357 23.27 -45.70 71.07
CA ASP A 357 22.39 -44.83 71.87
C ASP A 357 22.70 -43.33 71.64
N GLY A 358 22.97 -42.94 70.39
CA GLY A 358 23.45 -41.62 70.01
C GLY A 358 24.91 -41.36 70.39
N GLN A 359 25.28 -40.09 70.61
CA GLN A 359 26.64 -39.65 70.96
C GLN A 359 27.08 -40.03 72.39
N ASN A 360 26.38 -40.96 73.05
CA ASN A 360 26.71 -41.42 74.40
C ASN A 360 27.94 -42.34 74.39
N LEU A 361 29.11 -41.71 74.38
CA LEU A 361 30.44 -42.34 74.43
C LEU A 361 30.66 -43.24 75.67
N ARG A 362 29.83 -43.07 76.72
CA ARG A 362 29.91 -43.81 77.99
C ARG A 362 29.72 -45.32 77.86
N ASN A 363 28.96 -45.76 76.86
CA ASN A 363 28.66 -47.18 76.65
C ASN A 363 29.63 -47.86 75.68
N VAL A 364 30.49 -47.08 75.00
CA VAL A 364 31.37 -47.55 73.92
C VAL A 364 32.76 -47.92 74.45
N ILE A 365 33.28 -47.15 75.43
CA ILE A 365 34.58 -47.39 76.07
C ILE A 365 34.60 -46.91 77.53
N SER A 366 35.38 -47.56 78.39
CA SER A 366 35.52 -47.14 79.79
C SER A 366 36.45 -45.93 79.94
N ILE A 367 36.09 -44.95 80.79
CA ILE A 367 36.92 -43.75 81.06
C ILE A 367 38.34 -44.15 81.55
N SER A 368 38.44 -45.25 82.29
CA SER A 368 39.71 -45.82 82.75
C SER A 368 40.60 -46.35 81.61
N GLU A 369 40.03 -46.84 80.51
CA GLU A 369 40.80 -47.31 79.34
C GLU A 369 41.39 -46.13 78.56
N ILE A 370 40.65 -45.02 78.43
CA ILE A 370 41.15 -43.79 77.83
C ILE A 370 42.33 -43.25 78.64
N ALA A 371 42.19 -43.14 79.97
CA ALA A 371 43.25 -42.66 80.85
C ALA A 371 44.50 -43.57 80.83
N ASN A 372 44.30 -44.89 80.82
CA ASN A 372 45.41 -45.86 80.74
C ASN A 372 46.20 -45.74 79.43
N ILE A 373 45.56 -45.39 78.33
CA ILE A 373 46.22 -45.26 77.02
C ILE A 373 46.96 -43.92 76.92
N ILE A 374 46.39 -42.84 77.44
CA ILE A 374 47.09 -41.56 77.57
C ILE A 374 48.37 -41.74 78.40
N ASN A 375 48.31 -42.47 79.52
CA ASN A 375 49.49 -42.78 80.34
C ASN A 375 50.51 -43.63 79.59
N LYS A 376 50.07 -44.61 78.78
CA LYS A 376 50.97 -45.42 77.94
C LYS A 376 51.62 -44.64 76.81
N ILE A 377 50.91 -43.66 76.21
CA ILE A 377 51.45 -42.77 75.17
C ILE A 377 52.55 -41.88 75.76
N LYS A 378 52.30 -41.30 76.94
CA LYS A 378 53.29 -40.44 77.63
C LYS A 378 54.51 -41.21 78.17
N ALA A 379 54.34 -42.50 78.51
CA ALA A 379 55.43 -43.35 78.99
C ALA A 379 56.29 -43.95 77.86
N ASN A 380 55.89 -43.79 76.59
CA ASN A 380 56.63 -44.31 75.43
C ASN A 380 57.48 -43.16 74.84
N ASP A 381 58.81 -43.29 74.86
CA ASP A 381 59.77 -42.26 74.39
C ASP A 381 59.80 -42.05 72.85
N GLN A 382 58.85 -42.63 72.10
CA GLN A 382 58.78 -42.46 70.64
C GLN A 382 57.93 -41.25 70.26
N ASN A 383 58.39 -40.46 69.29
CA ASN A 383 57.69 -39.24 68.86
C ASN A 383 56.33 -39.49 68.21
N LEU A 384 56.07 -40.67 67.62
CA LEU A 384 54.84 -40.96 66.87
C LEU A 384 54.29 -42.34 67.21
N ASN A 385 53.08 -42.41 67.77
CA ASN A 385 52.37 -43.64 68.11
C ASN A 385 51.12 -43.77 67.21
N SER A 386 50.82 -44.98 66.71
CA SER A 386 49.55 -45.24 66.02
C SER A 386 48.51 -45.80 67.00
N ILE A 387 47.35 -45.14 67.09
CA ILE A 387 46.23 -45.58 67.91
C ILE A 387 45.16 -46.14 67.00
N SER A 388 44.81 -47.39 67.23
CA SER A 388 43.75 -48.09 66.50
C SER A 388 42.57 -48.40 67.42
N VAL A 389 41.36 -48.11 66.97
CA VAL A 389 40.11 -48.60 67.56
C VAL A 389 39.86 -49.97 66.96
N ILE A 390 39.95 -51.02 67.78
CA ILE A 390 39.68 -52.39 67.36
C ILE A 390 38.38 -52.93 67.97
N ALA A 391 37.70 -53.81 67.24
CA ALA A 391 36.53 -54.51 67.78
C ALA A 391 36.95 -55.44 68.92
N SER A 392 36.31 -55.28 70.09
CA SER A 392 36.66 -56.02 71.31
C SER A 392 36.36 -57.53 71.20
N ASP A 393 35.30 -57.86 70.46
CA ASP A 393 34.86 -59.21 70.09
C ASP A 393 34.21 -59.17 68.69
N HIS A 394 33.63 -60.27 68.21
CA HIS A 394 32.80 -60.23 67.00
C HIS A 394 31.58 -59.34 67.23
N ILE A 395 31.49 -58.21 66.52
CA ILE A 395 30.38 -57.27 66.67
C ILE A 395 29.33 -57.56 65.60
N PHE A 396 28.19 -58.06 66.04
CA PHE A 396 27.00 -58.19 65.22
C PHE A 396 26.17 -56.91 65.25
N ARG A 397 25.33 -56.70 64.24
CA ARG A 397 24.52 -55.47 64.07
C ARG A 397 23.62 -55.16 65.27
N THR A 398 23.26 -56.20 66.02
CA THR A 398 22.38 -56.16 67.20
C THR A 398 23.13 -56.03 68.52
N ASP A 399 24.45 -56.15 68.52
CA ASP A 399 25.27 -56.13 69.73
C ASP A 399 25.64 -54.70 70.14
N PRO A 400 25.85 -54.43 71.45
CA PRO A 400 26.38 -53.15 71.88
C PRO A 400 27.76 -52.93 71.26
N PHE A 401 27.96 -51.73 70.70
CA PHE A 401 29.22 -51.34 70.08
C PHE A 401 30.33 -51.17 71.13
N LYS A 402 31.00 -52.26 71.47
CA LYS A 402 32.14 -52.30 72.41
C LYS A 402 33.46 -52.39 71.66
N VAL A 403 34.31 -51.39 71.84
CA VAL A 403 35.62 -51.31 71.19
C VAL A 403 36.74 -51.29 72.21
N LYS A 404 37.93 -51.71 71.79
CA LYS A 404 39.17 -51.55 72.55
C LYS A 404 40.09 -50.63 71.77
N LEU A 405 40.79 -49.77 72.49
CA LEU A 405 41.85 -48.96 71.90
C LEU A 405 43.17 -49.71 72.07
N THR A 406 43.91 -49.87 70.97
CA THR A 406 45.24 -50.49 70.97
C THR A 406 46.28 -49.54 70.41
N LEU A 407 47.39 -49.43 71.11
CA LEU A 407 48.56 -48.69 70.68
C LEU A 407 49.46 -49.65 69.90
N LYS A 408 49.79 -49.29 68.65
CA LYS A 408 50.80 -49.97 67.83
C LYS A 408 52.01 -49.04 67.70
N ASP A 409 53.17 -49.58 68.02
CA ASP A 409 54.45 -48.89 67.79
C ASP A 409 54.71 -48.85 66.29
N LEU A 410 54.84 -47.65 65.73
CA LEU A 410 55.34 -47.47 64.37
C LEU A 410 56.87 -47.59 64.41
N LYS A 411 57.39 -48.81 64.64
CA LYS A 411 58.79 -49.08 64.29
C LYS A 411 58.91 -49.00 62.77
N GLY A 412 59.86 -48.19 62.31
CA GLY A 412 60.09 -47.84 60.92
C GLY A 412 59.85 -49.00 59.94
N SER A 413 58.97 -48.74 58.97
CA SER A 413 59.03 -49.38 57.66
C SER A 413 60.30 -48.89 56.96
N GLU A 414 61.45 -49.44 57.36
CA GLU A 414 62.65 -49.48 56.53
C GLU A 414 63.22 -50.91 56.59
N SER A 415 63.62 -51.42 55.40
CA SER A 415 64.28 -52.70 55.11
C SER A 415 63.37 -53.89 54.76
N LYS A 416 62.93 -53.99 53.50
CA LYS A 416 63.67 -54.64 52.40
C LYS A 416 62.92 -54.60 51.07
#